data_AF-A0A6S7JU70-F1
#
_entry.id   AF-A0A6S7JU70-F1
#
_cell.length_a   1.000
_cell.length_b   1.000
_cell.length_c   1.000
_cell.angle_alpha   90.00
_cell.angle_beta   90.00
_cell.angle_gamma   90.00
#
_symmetry.space_group_name_H-M   'P 1'
#
loop_
_entity.id
_entity.type
_entity.pdbx_description
1 polymer ?
#
loop_
_entity_poly.entity_id
_entity_poly.type
_entity_poly.pdbx_seq_one_letter_code
_entity_poly.pdbx_strand_id
1 'polypeptide(L)'
;TFYKLSKTLLLPCAFLGIVAVLFKVIKFEIHYWLWRDDEKPNGTADENGEDDMPLSNPKPCAEHFYHVLQASAFVIIAILIMRLKLFGTPALCIMASMVASREYFSFVGSKNRHQAILVILLAMMSVQGIDNLNTQFNTSGEYNNPHLEELISWIDTKTSKSHVFAGSMPAMATVKLTTKRPIVNHPHYEDAGLRERTKKVYQIYSRKPCEKSWQTLRDMGVNYIIIERNWCFGRSREKCSMPDIWDVEDNKNRGRPSCCSLLFRKVEEGSHVKPFQLAFRNNDYTVLRT
;
A
#
# COMPACT_ATOMS: atom_id res chain seq x y z
N THR A 1 6.62 -11.87 7.46
CA THR A 1 5.78 -11.01 8.33
C THR A 1 5.38 -11.71 9.60
N PHE A 2 4.78 -12.91 9.54
CA PHE A 2 4.38 -13.68 10.73
C PHE A 2 5.52 -13.88 11.75
N TYR A 3 6.70 -14.28 11.27
CA TYR A 3 7.90 -14.39 12.11
C TYR A 3 8.28 -13.07 12.80
N LYS A 4 8.24 -11.94 12.08
CA LYS A 4 8.52 -10.61 12.64
C LYS A 4 7.50 -10.22 13.71
N LEU A 5 6.21 -10.46 13.46
CA LEU A 5 5.12 -10.16 14.42
C LEU A 5 5.14 -11.06 15.66
N SER A 6 5.67 -12.28 15.51
CA SER A 6 5.88 -13.20 16.64
C SER A 6 7.08 -12.76 17.47
N LYS A 7 8.17 -12.32 16.82
CA LYS A 7 9.39 -11.83 17.48
C LYS A 7 9.13 -10.56 18.30
N THR A 8 8.20 -9.70 17.87
CA THR A 8 7.77 -8.51 18.62
C THR A 8 6.72 -8.81 19.70
N LEU A 9 6.39 -10.08 19.93
CA LEU A 9 5.34 -10.56 20.85
C LEU A 9 3.93 -10.02 20.56
N LEU A 10 3.72 -9.27 19.47
CA LEU A 10 2.42 -8.71 19.11
C LEU A 10 1.42 -9.82 18.77
N LEU A 11 1.84 -10.78 17.94
CA LEU A 11 0.99 -11.89 17.53
C LEU A 11 0.55 -12.78 18.71
N PRO A 12 1.44 -13.25 19.61
CA PRO A 12 1.00 -14.05 20.76
C PRO A 12 0.10 -13.26 21.71
N CYS A 13 0.35 -11.96 21.94
CA CYS A 13 -0.53 -11.15 22.78
C CYS A 13 -1.91 -10.94 22.16
N ALA A 14 -1.97 -10.67 20.84
CA ALA A 14 -3.23 -10.54 20.13
C ALA A 14 -4.02 -11.86 20.13
N PHE A 15 -3.34 -12.99 19.94
CA PHE A 15 -3.95 -14.31 20.01
C PHE A 15 -4.53 -14.60 21.41
N LEU A 16 -3.77 -14.32 22.48
CA LEU A 16 -4.25 -14.44 23.86
C LEU A 16 -5.48 -13.55 24.12
N GLY A 17 -5.47 -12.32 23.63
CA GLY A 17 -6.61 -11.40 23.73
C GLY A 17 -7.85 -11.94 23.00
N ILE A 18 -7.70 -12.43 21.77
CA ILE A 18 -8.79 -13.04 20.99
C ILE A 18 -9.36 -14.27 21.71
N VAL A 19 -8.50 -15.17 22.18
CA VAL A 19 -8.93 -16.39 22.90
C VAL A 19 -9.66 -16.04 24.18
N ALA A 20 -9.18 -15.05 24.95
CA ALA A 20 -9.83 -14.63 26.18
C ALA A 20 -11.23 -14.04 25.93
N VAL A 21 -11.40 -13.23 24.89
CA VAL A 21 -12.70 -12.69 24.49
C VAL A 21 -13.63 -13.81 24.05
N LEU A 22 -13.18 -14.71 23.16
CA LEU A 22 -13.98 -15.83 22.69
C LEU A 22 -14.41 -16.77 23.83
N PHE A 23 -13.50 -17.07 24.75
CA PHE A 23 -13.80 -17.91 25.91
C PHE A 23 -14.89 -17.28 26.80
N LYS A 24 -14.82 -15.98 27.06
CA LYS A 24 -15.85 -15.25 27.82
C LYS A 24 -17.20 -15.23 27.11
N VAL A 25 -17.21 -14.96 25.81
CA VAL A 25 -18.44 -14.96 24.98
C VAL A 25 -19.07 -16.36 24.98
N ILE A 26 -18.28 -17.41 24.73
CA ILE A 26 -18.77 -18.79 24.73
C ILE A 26 -19.29 -19.17 26.12
N LYS A 27 -18.57 -18.85 27.20
CA LYS A 27 -19.03 -19.13 28.57
C LYS A 27 -20.35 -18.42 28.88
N PHE A 28 -20.51 -17.17 28.45
CA PHE A 28 -21.74 -16.40 28.63
C PHE A 28 -22.90 -17.02 27.86
N GLU A 29 -22.71 -17.33 26.57
CA GLU A 29 -23.75 -17.96 25.73
C GLU A 29 -24.13 -19.36 26.24
N ILE A 30 -23.17 -20.17 26.66
CA ILE A 30 -23.42 -21.48 27.29
C ILE A 30 -24.23 -21.31 28.57
N HIS A 31 -23.84 -20.38 29.45
CA HIS A 31 -24.56 -20.13 30.70
C HIS A 31 -25.99 -19.63 30.45
N TYR A 32 -26.16 -18.71 29.51
CA TYR A 32 -27.47 -18.21 29.07
C TYR A 32 -28.35 -19.34 28.53
N TRP A 33 -27.82 -20.18 27.64
CA TRP A 33 -28.56 -21.32 27.11
C TRP A 33 -28.90 -22.38 28.16
N LEU A 34 -27.96 -22.71 29.06
CA LEU A 34 -28.20 -23.67 30.15
C LEU A 34 -29.27 -23.18 31.13
N TRP A 35 -29.31 -21.89 31.44
CA TRP A 35 -30.32 -21.32 32.34
C TRP A 35 -31.65 -21.00 31.66
N ARG A 36 -31.67 -20.87 30.32
CA ARG A 36 -32.91 -20.63 29.57
C ARG A 36 -33.88 -21.83 29.59
N ASP A 37 -33.38 -23.05 29.79
CA ASP A 37 -34.23 -24.24 29.89
C ASP A 37 -34.90 -24.40 31.26
N ASP A 38 -34.43 -23.70 32.31
CA ASP A 38 -35.01 -23.71 33.66
C ASP A 38 -36.17 -22.70 33.86
N GLU A 39 -36.24 -21.64 33.05
CA GLU A 39 -37.36 -20.68 33.05
C GLU A 39 -38.36 -20.95 31.92
N LYS A 40 -39.12 -22.06 32.05
CA LYS A 40 -40.48 -22.08 31.46
C LYS A 40 -41.41 -21.34 32.43
N PRO A 41 -42.03 -20.22 32.04
CA PRO A 41 -42.95 -19.51 32.92
C PRO A 41 -44.21 -20.37 33.10
N ASN A 42 -44.45 -20.85 34.32
CA ASN A 42 -45.79 -21.22 34.74
C ASN A 42 -46.61 -19.92 34.75
N GLY A 43 -47.64 -19.88 33.91
CA GLY A 43 -48.41 -18.68 33.65
C GLY A 43 -49.13 -18.15 34.87
N THR A 44 -49.16 -16.83 34.96
CA THR A 44 -50.37 -16.01 35.11
C THR A 44 -49.99 -14.60 34.69
N ALA A 45 -50.71 -14.07 33.70
CA ALA A 45 -50.64 -12.66 33.36
C ALA A 45 -51.30 -11.86 34.48
N ASP A 46 -50.56 -10.94 35.09
CA ASP A 46 -51.14 -9.79 35.77
C ASP A 46 -50.58 -8.54 35.10
N GLU A 47 -51.48 -7.80 34.48
CA GLU A 47 -51.27 -6.45 33.96
C GLU A 47 -51.14 -5.50 35.15
N ASN A 48 -50.03 -4.74 35.22
CA ASN A 48 -49.94 -3.32 35.61
C ASN A 48 -48.54 -2.99 36.12
N GLY A 49 -47.90 -1.97 35.51
CA GLY A 49 -46.66 -1.38 35.99
C GLY A 49 -45.82 -0.79 34.86
N GLU A 50 -46.19 0.40 34.40
CA GLU A 50 -45.22 1.34 33.85
C GLU A 50 -44.18 1.63 34.95
N ASP A 51 -42.89 1.40 34.68
CA ASP A 51 -41.79 2.35 34.95
C ASP A 51 -40.42 1.67 34.76
N ASP A 52 -39.55 2.41 34.06
CA ASP A 52 -38.10 2.24 33.94
C ASP A 52 -37.54 0.98 33.24
N MET A 53 -37.46 1.07 31.91
CA MET A 53 -36.57 0.24 31.10
C MET A 53 -35.10 0.64 31.40
N PRO A 54 -34.27 -0.17 32.08
CA PRO A 54 -32.85 0.05 32.00
C PRO A 54 -32.47 -0.28 30.56
N LEU A 55 -31.69 0.60 29.90
CA LEU A 55 -31.05 0.30 28.63
C LEU A 55 -29.97 -0.78 28.85
N SER A 56 -30.37 -1.96 29.27
CA SER A 56 -29.51 -3.11 29.52
C SER A 56 -29.11 -3.67 28.17
N ASN A 57 -27.89 -3.35 27.75
CA ASN A 57 -27.27 -3.87 26.55
C ASN A 57 -27.48 -5.40 26.48
N PRO A 58 -28.30 -5.93 25.54
CA PRO A 58 -28.70 -7.34 25.56
C PRO A 58 -27.53 -8.31 25.33
N LYS A 59 -26.36 -7.79 24.95
CA LYS A 59 -25.10 -8.52 24.81
C LYS A 59 -23.92 -7.68 25.34
N PRO A 60 -23.55 -7.81 26.63
CA PRO A 60 -22.47 -7.01 27.24
C PRO A 60 -21.08 -7.24 26.61
N CYS A 61 -20.92 -8.20 25.68
CA CYS A 61 -19.67 -8.49 24.98
C CYS A 61 -19.70 -8.22 23.47
N ALA A 62 -20.77 -7.60 22.93
CA ALA A 62 -20.95 -7.44 21.48
C ALA A 62 -19.86 -6.58 20.82
N GLU A 63 -19.40 -5.53 21.50
CA GLU A 63 -18.35 -4.63 21.02
C GLU A 63 -17.00 -5.35 20.83
N HIS A 64 -16.61 -6.17 21.81
CA HIS A 64 -15.36 -6.93 21.74
C HIS A 64 -15.45 -8.07 20.72
N PHE A 65 -16.61 -8.68 20.60
CA PHE A 65 -16.87 -9.69 19.57
C PHE A 65 -16.79 -9.09 18.15
N TYR A 66 -17.31 -7.88 17.96
CA TYR A 66 -17.17 -7.15 16.70
C TYR A 66 -15.69 -6.92 16.36
N HIS A 67 -14.87 -6.49 17.32
CA HIS A 67 -13.43 -6.30 17.09
C HIS A 67 -12.69 -7.61 16.79
N VAL A 68 -13.09 -8.73 17.38
CA VAL A 68 -12.55 -10.06 17.02
C VAL A 68 -12.89 -10.42 15.57
N LEU A 69 -14.15 -10.24 15.15
CA LEU A 69 -14.57 -10.51 13.78
C LEU A 69 -13.87 -9.58 12.79
N GLN A 70 -13.80 -8.29 13.08
CA GLN A 70 -13.11 -7.29 12.27
C GLN A 70 -11.62 -7.59 12.14
N ALA A 71 -10.94 -7.95 13.24
CA ALA A 71 -9.54 -8.35 13.22
C ALA A 71 -9.32 -9.61 12.38
N SER A 72 -10.21 -10.62 12.52
CA SER A 72 -10.15 -11.85 11.73
C SER A 72 -10.27 -11.57 10.22
N ALA A 73 -11.23 -10.75 9.82
CA ALA A 73 -11.42 -10.32 8.43
C ALA A 73 -10.18 -9.59 7.88
N PHE A 74 -9.61 -8.63 8.63
CA PHE A 74 -8.40 -7.94 8.19
C PHE A 74 -7.16 -8.84 8.13
N VAL A 75 -7.05 -9.83 9.02
CA VAL A 75 -5.96 -10.83 8.94
C VAL A 75 -6.12 -11.71 7.70
N ILE A 76 -7.33 -12.17 7.39
CA ILE A 76 -7.61 -12.94 6.16
C ILE A 76 -7.24 -12.10 4.93
N ILE A 77 -7.71 -10.85 4.86
CA ILE A 77 -7.40 -9.93 3.77
C ILE A 77 -5.89 -9.69 3.67
N ALA A 78 -5.18 -9.54 4.79
CA ALA A 78 -3.73 -9.35 4.83
C ALA A 78 -2.92 -10.58 4.40
N ILE A 79 -3.49 -11.79 4.55
CA ILE A 79 -2.93 -13.04 4.02
C ILE A 79 -3.14 -13.11 2.51
N LEU A 80 -4.35 -12.80 2.03
CA LEU A 80 -4.69 -12.83 0.61
C LEU A 80 -3.94 -11.76 -0.20
N ILE A 81 -3.78 -10.55 0.37
CA ILE A 81 -3.17 -9.39 -0.30
C ILE A 81 -2.05 -8.84 0.57
N MET A 82 -0.81 -9.10 0.17
CA MET A 82 0.41 -8.70 0.90
C MET A 82 0.47 -7.21 1.26
N ARG A 83 -0.12 -6.34 0.43
CA ARG A 83 -0.14 -4.88 0.65
C ARG A 83 -1.14 -4.43 1.72
N LEU A 84 -2.16 -5.24 2.02
CA LEU A 84 -3.21 -4.90 3.00
C LEU A 84 -2.84 -5.28 4.45
N LYS A 85 -1.60 -5.72 4.67
CA LYS A 85 -1.01 -5.90 6.02
C LYS A 85 -1.04 -4.61 6.87
N LEU A 86 -1.11 -3.45 6.20
CA LEU A 86 -1.30 -2.15 6.83
C LEU A 86 -2.57 -2.08 7.67
N PHE A 87 -3.66 -2.74 7.26
CA PHE A 87 -4.93 -2.75 8.00
C PHE A 87 -4.99 -3.83 9.08
N GLY A 88 -4.34 -4.98 8.85
CA GLY A 88 -4.31 -6.07 9.82
C GLY A 88 -3.48 -5.77 11.07
N THR A 89 -2.37 -5.03 10.95
CA THR A 89 -1.46 -4.79 12.08
C THR A 89 -2.10 -3.94 13.20
N PRO A 90 -2.78 -2.80 12.92
CA PRO A 90 -3.49 -2.03 13.95
C PRO A 90 -4.60 -2.84 14.65
N ALA A 91 -5.35 -3.65 13.89
CA ALA A 91 -6.40 -4.50 14.48
C ALA A 91 -5.82 -5.54 15.46
N LEU A 92 -4.65 -6.11 15.15
CA LEU A 92 -3.92 -6.99 16.07
C LEU A 92 -3.42 -6.23 17.31
N CYS A 93 -2.99 -4.97 17.19
CA CYS A 93 -2.60 -4.14 18.34
C CYS A 93 -3.78 -3.89 19.29
N ILE A 94 -4.97 -3.61 18.75
CA ILE A 94 -6.19 -3.46 19.56
C ILE A 94 -6.47 -4.75 20.31
N MET A 95 -6.44 -5.90 19.63
CA MET A 95 -6.63 -7.20 20.28
C MET A 95 -5.55 -7.53 21.32
N ALA A 96 -4.30 -7.13 21.09
CA ALA A 96 -3.22 -7.32 22.06
C ALA A 96 -3.43 -6.47 23.33
N SER A 97 -4.02 -5.28 23.20
CA SER A 97 -4.33 -4.41 24.34
C SER A 97 -5.35 -5.03 25.30
N MET A 98 -6.18 -5.98 24.83
CA MET A 98 -7.13 -6.72 25.67
C MET A 98 -6.44 -7.52 26.78
N VAL A 99 -5.17 -7.89 26.61
CA VAL A 99 -4.35 -8.52 27.67
C VAL A 99 -4.21 -7.59 28.89
N ALA A 100 -4.29 -6.28 28.70
CA ALA A 100 -4.29 -5.33 29.80
C ALA A 100 -5.61 -5.31 30.59
N SER A 101 -6.72 -5.77 29.99
CA SER A 101 -8.03 -5.75 30.64
C SER A 101 -8.16 -6.84 31.70
N ARG A 102 -8.48 -6.42 32.92
CA ARG A 102 -8.65 -7.29 34.07
C ARG A 102 -9.94 -8.09 34.06
N GLU A 103 -10.93 -7.65 33.31
CA GLU A 103 -12.22 -8.33 33.20
C GLU A 103 -12.09 -9.70 32.51
N TYR A 104 -11.15 -9.78 31.56
CA TYR A 104 -10.83 -10.99 30.79
C TYR A 104 -9.77 -11.85 31.49
N PHE A 105 -8.84 -11.22 32.21
CA PHE A 105 -7.74 -11.89 32.91
C PHE A 105 -7.91 -11.88 34.44
N SER A 106 -9.15 -11.92 34.93
CA SER A 106 -9.46 -11.88 36.37
C SER A 106 -8.88 -13.06 37.14
N PHE A 107 -8.59 -14.18 36.46
CA PHE A 107 -7.95 -15.36 37.04
C PHE A 107 -6.46 -15.16 37.39
N VAL A 108 -5.82 -14.09 36.89
CA VAL A 108 -4.37 -13.86 37.03
C VAL A 108 -3.97 -13.35 38.44
N GLY A 109 -4.92 -13.20 39.36
CA GLY A 109 -4.66 -12.97 40.79
C GLY A 109 -4.89 -11.52 41.23
N SER A 110 -3.97 -10.92 41.99
CA SER A 110 -4.08 -9.56 42.56
C SER A 110 -3.75 -8.45 41.54
N LYS A 111 -4.20 -7.21 41.79
CA LYS A 111 -4.05 -6.07 40.87
C LYS A 111 -2.57 -5.81 40.56
N ASN A 112 -1.76 -5.86 41.61
CA ASN A 112 -0.32 -5.61 41.55
C ASN A 112 0.39 -6.69 40.72
N ARG A 113 -0.05 -7.96 40.81
CA ARG A 113 0.54 -9.06 40.03
C ARG A 113 0.23 -8.92 38.54
N HIS A 114 -1.00 -8.57 38.17
CA HIS A 114 -1.38 -8.32 36.78
C HIS A 114 -0.59 -7.14 36.19
N GLN A 115 -0.48 -6.04 36.93
CA GLN A 115 0.30 -4.87 36.51
C GLN A 115 1.79 -5.21 36.34
N ALA A 116 2.39 -5.98 37.25
CA ALA A 116 3.78 -6.42 37.14
C ALA A 116 4.01 -7.24 35.86
N ILE A 117 3.10 -8.17 35.53
CA ILE A 117 3.18 -8.98 34.30
C ILE A 117 3.11 -8.09 33.05
N LEU A 118 2.21 -7.10 33.02
CA LEU A 118 2.10 -6.17 31.91
C LEU A 118 3.36 -5.32 31.72
N VAL A 119 3.96 -4.84 32.81
CA VAL A 119 5.22 -4.07 32.75
C VAL A 119 6.35 -4.92 32.18
N ILE A 120 6.47 -6.17 32.63
CA ILE A 120 7.46 -7.12 32.11
C ILE A 120 7.22 -7.40 30.63
N LEU A 121 5.96 -7.61 30.23
CA LEU A 121 5.58 -7.84 28.84
C LEU A 121 5.94 -6.65 27.95
N LEU A 122 5.59 -5.43 28.37
CA LEU A 122 5.92 -4.20 27.65
C LEU A 122 7.44 -4.00 27.55
N ALA A 123 8.19 -4.30 28.61
CA ALA A 123 9.66 -4.25 28.58
C ALA A 123 10.23 -5.22 27.54
N MET A 124 9.77 -6.47 27.51
CA MET A 124 10.19 -7.47 26.50
C MET A 124 9.85 -7.03 25.07
N MET A 125 8.63 -6.51 24.84
CA MET A 125 8.22 -5.97 23.54
C MET A 125 9.12 -4.79 23.11
N SER A 126 9.52 -3.96 24.07
CA SER A 126 10.30 -2.74 23.82
C SER A 126 11.73 -3.04 23.38
N VAL A 127 12.35 -4.15 23.82
CA VAL A 127 13.72 -4.53 23.40
C VAL A 127 13.82 -4.64 21.87
N GLN A 128 12.94 -5.41 21.25
CA GLN A 128 12.93 -5.54 19.78
C GLN A 128 12.45 -4.25 19.11
N GLY A 129 11.59 -3.47 19.76
CA GLY A 129 11.15 -2.16 19.29
C GLY A 129 12.32 -1.18 19.17
N ILE A 130 13.14 -1.07 20.21
CA ILE A 130 14.32 -0.20 20.26
C ILE A 130 15.36 -0.63 19.22
N ASP A 131 15.63 -1.92 19.09
CA ASP A 131 16.55 -2.45 18.07
C ASP A 131 16.10 -2.07 16.64
N ASN A 132 14.79 -2.21 16.36
CA ASN A 132 14.22 -1.79 15.09
C ASN A 132 14.32 -0.27 14.88
N LEU A 133 14.00 0.53 15.91
CA LEU A 133 14.08 1.99 15.85
C LEU A 133 15.51 2.47 15.63
N ASN A 134 16.49 1.91 16.36
CA ASN A 134 17.90 2.21 16.17
C ASN A 134 18.34 1.90 14.75
N THR A 135 17.92 0.76 14.19
CA THR A 135 18.21 0.44 12.77
C THR A 135 17.62 1.50 11.83
N GLN A 136 16.37 1.93 12.03
CA GLN A 136 15.73 2.95 11.19
C GLN A 136 16.36 4.35 11.36
N PHE A 137 16.66 4.77 12.59
CA PHE A 137 17.29 6.06 12.88
C PHE A 137 18.75 6.11 12.42
N ASN A 138 19.47 5.00 12.50
CA ASN A 138 20.80 4.87 11.90
C ASN A 138 20.76 4.86 10.37
N THR A 139 19.59 4.63 9.76
CA THR A 139 19.37 4.86 8.33
C THR A 139 19.06 6.35 8.08
N SER A 140 19.87 7.24 8.64
CA SER A 140 19.85 8.66 8.33
C SER A 140 20.64 8.89 7.03
N GLY A 141 19.95 8.75 5.91
CA GLY A 141 20.40 9.26 4.62
C GLY A 141 19.31 10.18 4.07
N GLU A 142 19.68 11.41 3.71
CA GLU A 142 18.84 12.21 2.84
C GLU A 142 18.63 11.44 1.52
N TYR A 143 17.42 11.50 0.96
CA TYR A 143 17.15 10.88 -0.34
C TYR A 143 18.12 11.47 -1.37
N ASN A 144 19.14 10.70 -1.73
CA ASN A 144 20.18 11.12 -2.65
C ASN A 144 19.90 10.49 -4.00
N ASN A 145 19.38 11.29 -4.93
CA ASN A 145 19.20 10.89 -6.32
C ASN A 145 19.76 11.98 -7.23
N PRO A 146 21.10 12.01 -7.45
CA PRO A 146 21.75 13.11 -8.15
C PRO A 146 21.29 13.19 -9.60
N HIS A 147 20.97 12.06 -10.24
CA HIS A 147 20.46 12.04 -11.61
C HIS A 147 19.04 12.63 -11.73
N LEU A 148 18.18 12.41 -10.73
CA LEU A 148 16.85 13.03 -10.71
C LEU A 148 16.97 14.53 -10.43
N GLU A 149 17.81 14.93 -9.48
CA GLU A 149 18.05 16.34 -9.18
C GLU A 149 18.59 17.11 -10.38
N GLU A 150 19.55 16.53 -11.10
CA GLU A 150 20.09 17.09 -12.34
C GLU A 150 19.00 17.27 -13.41
N LEU A 151 18.15 16.26 -13.61
CA LEU A 151 17.00 16.34 -14.52
C LEU A 151 16.06 17.48 -14.12
N ILE A 152 15.70 17.57 -12.84
CA ILE A 152 14.79 18.60 -12.33
C ILE A 152 15.41 20.00 -12.47
N SER A 153 16.69 20.15 -12.17
CA SER A 153 17.44 21.41 -12.34
C SER A 153 17.51 21.83 -13.81
N TRP A 154 17.74 20.88 -14.72
CA TRP A 154 17.70 21.14 -16.16
C TRP A 154 16.30 21.56 -16.62
N ILE A 155 15.26 20.85 -16.21
CA ILE A 155 13.87 21.25 -16.51
C ILE A 155 13.63 22.66 -15.98
N ASP A 156 14.10 22.97 -14.77
CA ASP A 156 13.84 24.26 -14.16
C ASP A 156 14.48 25.43 -14.90
N THR A 157 15.71 25.25 -15.34
CA THR A 157 16.56 26.30 -15.91
C THR A 157 16.51 26.40 -17.44
N LYS A 158 16.23 25.31 -18.15
CA LYS A 158 16.33 25.24 -19.62
C LYS A 158 15.00 25.14 -20.35
N THR A 159 13.87 25.01 -19.64
CA THR A 159 12.56 24.83 -20.27
C THR A 159 11.53 25.88 -19.84
N SER A 160 10.68 26.29 -20.78
CA SER A 160 9.57 27.21 -20.53
C SER A 160 8.57 26.62 -19.53
N LYS A 161 7.93 27.47 -18.74
CA LYS A 161 6.83 27.08 -17.83
C LYS A 161 5.60 26.56 -18.57
N SER A 162 5.44 26.88 -19.86
CA SER A 162 4.36 26.37 -20.72
C SER A 162 4.66 25.01 -21.35
N HIS A 163 5.90 24.51 -21.29
CA HIS A 163 6.24 23.23 -21.90
C HIS A 163 5.61 22.05 -21.18
N VAL A 164 5.00 21.16 -21.95
CA VAL A 164 4.27 20.00 -21.46
C VAL A 164 5.17 18.76 -21.49
N PHE A 165 5.23 18.05 -20.36
CA PHE A 165 6.04 16.85 -20.19
C PHE A 165 5.18 15.58 -20.16
N ALA A 166 5.74 14.48 -20.66
CA ALA A 166 5.22 13.13 -20.49
C ALA A 166 6.34 12.20 -20.01
N GLY A 167 6.00 11.07 -19.39
CA GLY A 167 6.98 10.08 -18.95
C GLY A 167 6.39 9.04 -18.01
N SER A 168 7.23 8.40 -17.20
CA SER A 168 6.73 7.51 -16.14
C SER A 168 5.89 8.29 -15.12
N MET A 169 4.94 7.62 -14.49
CA MET A 169 4.07 8.26 -13.50
C MET A 169 4.86 8.84 -12.31
N PRO A 170 5.86 8.13 -11.74
CA PRO A 170 6.70 8.70 -10.68
C PRO A 170 7.48 9.93 -11.13
N ALA A 171 8.10 9.91 -12.32
CA ALA A 171 8.85 11.06 -12.83
C ALA A 171 7.95 12.29 -13.05
N MET A 172 6.75 12.09 -13.61
CA MET A 172 5.80 13.18 -13.83
C MET A 172 5.30 13.81 -12.53
N ALA A 173 5.08 13.02 -11.47
CA ALA A 173 4.74 13.54 -10.16
C ALA A 173 5.84 14.48 -9.64
N THR A 174 7.11 14.08 -9.71
CA THR A 174 8.25 14.91 -9.32
C THR A 174 8.32 16.19 -10.16
N VAL A 175 8.26 16.07 -11.49
CA VAL A 175 8.31 17.23 -12.41
C VAL A 175 7.19 18.23 -12.14
N LYS A 176 5.98 17.75 -11.81
CA LYS A 176 4.86 18.64 -11.48
C LYS A 176 5.10 19.36 -10.16
N LEU A 177 5.54 18.65 -9.11
CA LEU A 177 5.65 19.18 -7.75
C LEU A 177 6.84 20.15 -7.59
N THR A 178 8.02 19.80 -8.12
CA THR A 178 9.23 20.62 -7.95
C THR A 178 9.29 21.80 -8.90
N THR A 179 8.74 21.61 -10.09
CA THR A 179 9.08 22.38 -11.27
C THR A 179 7.83 23.14 -11.80
N LYS A 180 6.63 22.71 -11.40
CA LYS A 180 5.32 23.28 -11.76
C LYS A 180 4.98 23.23 -13.25
N ARG A 181 5.71 22.43 -14.04
CA ARG A 181 5.44 22.22 -15.46
C ARG A 181 4.12 21.48 -15.67
N PRO A 182 3.37 21.78 -16.75
CA PRO A 182 2.28 20.93 -17.21
C PRO A 182 2.77 19.50 -17.51
N ILE A 183 1.97 18.50 -17.12
CA ILE A 183 2.24 17.08 -17.39
C ILE A 183 1.03 16.46 -18.11
N VAL A 184 1.27 15.53 -19.03
CA VAL A 184 0.20 14.84 -19.77
C VAL A 184 -0.40 13.69 -18.99
N ASN A 185 0.41 12.96 -18.23
CA ASN A 185 -0.01 11.77 -17.49
C ASN A 185 0.38 11.83 -16.01
N HIS A 186 -0.53 11.40 -15.14
CA HIS A 186 -0.39 11.36 -13.68
C HIS A 186 -1.10 10.09 -13.14
N PRO A 187 -0.66 9.47 -12.02
CA PRO A 187 -1.21 8.23 -11.47
C PRO A 187 -2.62 8.39 -10.85
N HIS A 188 -3.63 8.71 -11.66
CA HIS A 188 -5.04 8.58 -11.30
C HIS A 188 -5.66 7.44 -12.10
N TYR A 189 -5.86 6.30 -11.44
CA TYR A 189 -6.35 5.09 -12.08
C TYR A 189 -7.88 5.04 -12.16
N GLU A 190 -8.56 5.89 -11.41
CA GLU A 190 -10.01 5.95 -11.30
C GLU A 190 -10.63 6.54 -12.57
N ASP A 191 -9.95 7.50 -13.20
CA ASP A 191 -10.42 8.17 -14.41
C ASP A 191 -10.06 7.38 -15.69
N ALA A 192 -11.06 7.08 -16.52
CA ALA A 192 -10.87 6.31 -17.75
C ALA A 192 -10.05 7.08 -18.81
N GLY A 193 -10.25 8.40 -18.93
CA GLY A 193 -9.54 9.23 -19.89
C GLY A 193 -8.05 9.38 -19.53
N LEU A 194 -7.73 9.54 -18.25
CA LEU A 194 -6.35 9.59 -17.76
C LEU A 194 -5.63 8.25 -17.91
N ARG A 195 -6.33 7.13 -17.71
CA ARG A 195 -5.81 5.79 -18.04
C ARG A 195 -5.48 5.67 -19.52
N GLU A 196 -6.37 6.11 -20.41
CA GLU A 196 -6.13 6.05 -21.86
C GLU A 196 -4.95 6.93 -22.28
N ARG A 197 -4.87 8.17 -21.77
CA ARG A 197 -3.73 9.09 -22.02
C ARG A 197 -2.43 8.47 -21.53
N THR A 198 -2.43 7.88 -20.34
CA THR A 198 -1.23 7.23 -19.81
C THR A 198 -0.84 6.01 -20.64
N LYS A 199 -1.82 5.21 -21.08
CA LYS A 199 -1.58 4.09 -22.02
C LYS A 199 -0.93 4.58 -23.31
N LYS A 200 -1.37 5.71 -23.87
CA LYS A 200 -0.76 6.35 -25.06
C LYS A 200 0.69 6.76 -24.81
N VAL A 201 1.00 7.41 -23.68
CA VAL A 201 2.38 7.77 -23.31
C VAL A 201 3.27 6.53 -23.19
N TYR A 202 2.79 5.47 -22.55
CA TYR A 202 3.57 4.24 -22.34
C TYR A 202 3.77 3.41 -23.62
N GLN A 203 3.14 3.77 -24.75
CA GLN A 203 3.37 3.09 -26.04
C GLN A 203 4.84 3.20 -26.50
N ILE A 204 5.60 4.18 -26.00
CA ILE A 204 7.03 4.30 -26.30
C ILE A 204 7.85 3.08 -25.82
N TYR A 205 7.38 2.37 -24.79
CA TYR A 205 8.00 1.14 -24.29
C TYR A 205 7.62 -0.10 -25.09
N SER A 206 6.64 0.00 -25.99
CA SER A 206 6.22 -1.10 -26.86
C SER A 206 7.18 -1.32 -28.04
N ARG A 207 6.93 -2.37 -28.82
CA ARG A 207 7.63 -2.69 -30.08
C ARG A 207 7.08 -1.94 -31.30
N LYS A 208 6.20 -0.95 -31.11
CA LYS A 208 5.70 -0.10 -32.19
C LYS A 208 6.83 0.74 -32.80
N PRO A 209 6.72 1.11 -34.10
CA PRO A 209 7.65 2.06 -34.71
C PRO A 209 7.70 3.38 -33.95
N CYS A 210 8.90 3.95 -33.77
CA CYS A 210 9.08 5.19 -33.02
C CYS A 210 8.32 6.38 -33.61
N GLU A 211 8.18 6.46 -34.94
CA GLU A 211 7.37 7.47 -35.62
C GLU A 211 5.92 7.51 -35.10
N LYS A 212 5.32 6.33 -34.89
CA LYS A 212 3.94 6.23 -34.44
C LYS A 212 3.79 6.68 -32.98
N SER A 213 4.76 6.33 -32.14
CA SER A 213 4.81 6.79 -30.75
C SER A 213 5.01 8.31 -30.68
N TRP A 214 5.88 8.86 -31.54
CA TRP A 214 6.09 10.29 -31.66
C TRP A 214 4.83 11.04 -32.07
N GLN A 215 4.15 10.58 -33.13
CA GLN A 215 2.91 11.18 -33.60
C GLN A 215 1.85 11.18 -32.49
N THR A 216 1.70 10.06 -31.77
CA THR A 216 0.78 9.95 -30.64
C THR A 216 1.09 10.96 -29.53
N LEU A 217 2.37 11.18 -29.20
CA LEU A 217 2.78 12.17 -28.20
C LEU A 217 2.52 13.60 -28.68
N ARG A 218 2.80 13.87 -29.95
CA ARG A 218 2.57 15.18 -30.58
C ARG A 218 1.09 15.55 -30.62
N ASP A 219 0.23 14.59 -30.97
CA ASP A 219 -1.24 14.76 -31.00
C ASP A 219 -1.81 15.07 -29.60
N MET A 220 -1.12 14.64 -28.54
CA MET A 220 -1.47 14.97 -27.14
C MET A 220 -0.87 16.31 -26.66
N GLY A 221 -0.14 17.04 -27.51
CA GLY A 221 0.50 18.31 -27.16
C GLY A 221 1.74 18.16 -26.27
N VAL A 222 2.38 16.99 -26.26
CA VAL A 222 3.64 16.78 -25.52
C VAL A 222 4.75 17.58 -26.21
N ASN A 223 5.59 18.28 -25.42
CA ASN A 223 6.81 18.91 -25.92
C ASN A 223 8.06 18.08 -25.60
N TYR A 224 8.07 17.43 -24.44
CA TYR A 224 9.19 16.60 -23.99
C TYR A 224 8.70 15.28 -23.41
N ILE A 225 9.32 14.18 -23.84
CA ILE A 225 9.15 12.85 -23.26
C ILE A 225 10.38 12.49 -22.43
N ILE A 226 10.16 12.15 -21.16
CA ILE A 226 11.19 11.65 -20.26
C ILE A 226 11.13 10.12 -20.26
N ILE A 227 12.27 9.52 -20.57
CA ILE A 227 12.43 8.08 -20.66
C ILE A 227 13.51 7.64 -19.67
N GLU A 228 13.23 6.57 -18.95
CA GLU A 228 14.11 6.03 -17.90
C GLU A 228 14.74 4.72 -18.34
N ARG A 229 16.04 4.55 -18.08
CA ARG A 229 16.81 3.35 -18.43
C ARG A 229 16.16 2.08 -17.86
N ASN A 230 15.73 2.13 -16.60
CA ASN A 230 15.13 0.99 -15.91
C ASN A 230 13.79 0.55 -16.51
N TRP A 231 13.00 1.46 -17.09
CA TRP A 231 11.74 1.06 -17.75
C TRP A 231 11.97 0.39 -19.11
N CYS A 232 13.12 0.63 -19.73
CA CYS A 232 13.43 0.11 -21.08
C CYS A 232 14.25 -1.17 -21.07
N PHE A 233 15.16 -1.28 -20.10
CA PHE A 233 16.06 -2.43 -19.97
C PHE A 233 15.89 -3.19 -18.66
N GLY A 234 15.05 -2.70 -17.74
CA GLY A 234 14.79 -3.37 -16.47
C GLY A 234 14.22 -4.75 -16.71
N ARG A 235 14.97 -5.76 -16.26
CA ARG A 235 14.53 -7.14 -16.29
C ARG A 235 13.62 -7.36 -15.08
N SER A 236 12.32 -7.49 -15.33
CA SER A 236 11.53 -8.38 -14.49
C SER A 236 11.87 -9.82 -14.85
N ARG A 237 11.39 -10.79 -14.06
CA ARG A 237 11.52 -12.23 -14.36
C ARG A 237 11.18 -12.55 -15.83
N GLU A 238 11.66 -13.68 -16.35
CA GLU A 238 11.40 -14.08 -17.75
C GLU A 238 9.92 -13.83 -18.16
N LYS A 239 9.72 -13.11 -19.27
CA LYS A 239 8.42 -12.71 -19.84
C LYS A 239 7.60 -11.68 -19.05
N CYS A 240 8.21 -10.95 -18.11
CA CYS A 240 7.53 -9.90 -17.35
C CYS A 240 8.10 -8.49 -17.61
N SER A 241 8.84 -8.27 -18.71
CA SER A 241 9.36 -6.94 -19.07
C SER A 241 8.27 -6.03 -19.63
N MET A 242 8.50 -4.71 -19.66
CA MET A 242 7.51 -3.78 -20.25
C MET A 242 7.17 -4.11 -21.72
N PRO A 243 8.14 -4.44 -22.60
CA PRO A 243 7.82 -4.91 -23.95
C PRO A 243 6.93 -6.16 -23.96
N ASP A 244 7.14 -7.11 -23.04
CA ASP A 244 6.35 -8.36 -22.97
C ASP A 244 4.88 -8.08 -22.62
N ILE A 245 4.63 -7.13 -21.70
CA ILE A 245 3.27 -6.68 -21.36
C ILE A 245 2.60 -6.06 -22.59
N TRP A 246 3.33 -5.24 -23.34
CA TRP A 246 2.82 -4.65 -24.58
C TRP A 246 2.61 -5.67 -25.69
N ASP A 247 3.39 -6.75 -25.73
CA ASP A 247 3.23 -7.82 -26.71
C ASP A 247 1.89 -8.57 -26.53
N VAL A 248 1.31 -8.59 -25.32
CA VAL A 248 -0.06 -9.12 -25.10
C VAL A 248 -1.13 -8.22 -25.73
N GLU A 249 -0.92 -6.91 -25.68
CA GLU A 249 -1.83 -5.91 -26.23
C GLU A 249 -1.66 -5.70 -27.75
N ASP A 250 -0.43 -5.75 -28.25
CA ASP A 250 -0.06 -5.48 -29.65
C ASP A 250 0.66 -6.67 -30.27
N ASN A 251 -0.12 -7.68 -30.65
CA ASN A 251 0.39 -8.89 -31.29
C ASN A 251 1.13 -8.64 -32.61
N LYS A 252 0.84 -7.53 -33.31
CA LYS A 252 1.35 -7.26 -34.66
C LYS A 252 2.83 -6.87 -34.67
N ASN A 253 3.31 -6.27 -33.60
CA ASN A 253 4.69 -5.77 -33.50
C ASN A 253 5.62 -6.69 -32.68
N ARG A 254 5.14 -7.88 -32.32
CA ARG A 254 5.94 -8.91 -31.62
C ARG A 254 7.24 -9.20 -32.38
N GLY A 255 8.34 -9.34 -31.64
CA GLY A 255 9.66 -9.66 -32.19
C GLY A 255 10.49 -8.49 -32.72
N ARG A 256 9.93 -7.28 -32.86
CA ARG A 256 10.69 -6.06 -33.22
C ARG A 256 11.44 -5.49 -32.01
N PRO A 257 12.52 -4.70 -32.19
CA PRO A 257 13.11 -3.97 -31.06
C PRO A 257 12.10 -2.96 -30.49
N SER A 258 12.10 -2.76 -29.16
CA SER A 258 11.23 -1.75 -28.54
C SER A 258 11.68 -0.34 -28.93
N CYS A 259 10.73 0.57 -29.15
CA CYS A 259 11.09 1.94 -29.52
C CYS A 259 12.00 2.58 -28.48
N CYS A 260 11.69 2.39 -27.19
CA CYS A 260 12.55 2.89 -26.14
C CYS A 260 14.00 2.36 -26.23
N SER A 261 14.19 1.05 -26.41
CA SER A 261 15.54 0.47 -26.51
C SER A 261 16.33 1.04 -27.70
N LEU A 262 15.64 1.28 -28.82
CA LEU A 262 16.24 1.87 -30.02
C LEU A 262 16.65 3.33 -29.78
N LEU A 263 15.80 4.11 -29.12
CA LEU A 263 16.08 5.51 -28.77
C LEU A 263 17.29 5.61 -27.85
N PHE A 264 17.33 4.84 -26.75
CA PHE A 264 18.47 4.84 -25.85
C PHE A 264 19.76 4.41 -26.53
N ARG A 265 19.73 3.32 -27.30
CA ARG A 265 20.94 2.83 -27.98
C ARG A 265 21.46 3.83 -29.00
N LYS A 266 20.58 4.46 -29.78
CA LYS A 266 20.98 5.46 -30.77
C LYS A 266 21.57 6.70 -30.12
N VAL A 267 20.99 7.15 -29.02
CA VAL A 267 21.52 8.26 -28.22
C VAL A 267 22.87 7.89 -27.58
N GLU A 268 23.08 6.63 -27.18
CA GLU A 268 24.37 6.08 -26.74
C GLU A 268 25.43 6.08 -27.86
N GLU A 269 25.03 5.76 -29.09
CA GLU A 269 25.88 5.78 -30.29
C GLU A 269 26.19 7.21 -30.80
N GLY A 270 25.71 8.27 -30.13
CA GLY A 270 25.87 9.66 -30.60
C GLY A 270 24.97 10.02 -31.80
N SER A 271 23.98 9.19 -32.09
CA SER A 271 23.01 9.36 -33.17
C SER A 271 21.61 9.73 -32.62
N HIS A 272 20.65 10.01 -33.50
CA HIS A 272 19.26 10.29 -33.12
C HIS A 272 18.29 9.52 -34.02
N VAL A 273 17.14 9.16 -33.47
CA VAL A 273 16.03 8.57 -34.24
C VAL A 273 15.08 9.70 -34.61
N LYS A 274 15.14 10.16 -35.85
CA LYS A 274 14.12 11.10 -36.36
C LYS A 274 12.73 10.47 -36.16
N PRO A 275 11.74 11.25 -35.69
CA PRO A 275 11.71 12.71 -35.53
C PRO A 275 12.07 13.19 -34.11
N PHE A 276 12.41 12.29 -33.19
CA PHE A 276 12.84 12.68 -31.83
C PHE A 276 14.18 13.40 -31.86
N GLN A 277 14.27 14.48 -31.07
CA GLN A 277 15.51 15.23 -30.88
C GLN A 277 15.96 15.14 -29.42
N LEU A 278 17.25 14.87 -29.19
CA LEU A 278 17.79 14.81 -27.84
C LEU A 278 17.81 16.22 -27.21
N ALA A 279 17.25 16.35 -26.01
CA ALA A 279 17.23 17.61 -25.25
C ALA A 279 18.09 17.55 -23.98
N PHE A 280 18.08 16.42 -23.28
CA PHE A 280 18.87 16.18 -22.07
C PHE A 280 19.14 14.69 -21.90
N ARG A 281 20.26 14.36 -21.26
CA ARG A 281 20.61 12.98 -20.89
C ARG A 281 21.53 12.95 -19.69
N ASN A 282 21.28 11.97 -18.82
CA ASN A 282 22.24 11.47 -17.86
C ASN A 282 22.19 9.93 -17.81
N ASN A 283 22.71 9.32 -16.74
CA ASN A 283 22.82 7.86 -16.64
C ASN A 283 21.46 7.15 -16.59
N ASP A 284 20.47 7.77 -15.91
CA ASP A 284 19.17 7.16 -15.66
C ASP A 284 18.06 7.70 -16.57
N TYR A 285 18.14 8.98 -16.95
CA TYR A 285 17.09 9.70 -17.67
C TYR A 285 17.58 10.18 -19.03
N THR A 286 16.71 10.08 -20.04
CA THR A 286 16.88 10.69 -21.35
C THR A 286 15.62 11.46 -21.70
N VAL A 287 15.77 12.74 -22.03
CA VAL A 287 14.68 13.62 -22.41
C VAL A 287 14.77 13.90 -23.90
N LEU A 288 13.70 13.57 -24.61
CA LEU A 288 13.58 13.80 -26.05
C LEU A 288 12.48 14.83 -26.30
N ARG A 289 12.73 15.73 -27.24
CA ARG A 289 11.74 16.64 -27.78
C ARG A 289 10.88 15.92 -28.81
N THR A 290 9.57 16.12 -28.70
CA THR A 290 8.55 15.69 -29.65
C THR A 290 8.15 16.83 -30.59
#